data_AF-A0A957BXY4-F1
#
_entry.id   AF-A0A957BXY4-F1
#
_cell.length_a   1.000
_cell.length_b   1.000
_cell.length_c   1.000
_cell.angle_alpha   90.00
_cell.angle_beta   90.00
_cell.angle_gamma   90.00
#
_symmetry.space_group_name_H-M   'P 1'
#
loop_
_entity.id
_entity.type
_entity.pdbx_description
1 polymer ?
#
loop_
_entity_poly.entity_id
_entity_poly.type
_entity_poly.pdbx_seq_one_letter_code
_entity_poly.pdbx_strand_id
1 'polypeptide(L)'
;GAGIGADGTLIVSETSFEGNVAERGGGIYFCGTSATIDRSSFSENYANGAAISTCGDIAISESTFTQNLSRAIEHYGGDMTIDQTEISHNDDGGLAIVNAANSQISNSTITYNSATAGAGIYHEGSGTLDIDNSTIAHNTASGTSGGIFWAGFNSIGTLTITDTLIAENSAYIGGGMQNAGSNVNVLRAKFVNNSATSGFGSAVYVADTLNNTGVSHFNDSCFTGNALESITNTVGVSLDFTNNWWGASNGPGGVGTGSGDSVSANVTFTPFLTTAPEGCTTLPGSNQPALANDDAVQTDEDIPVVISVLANDTDPDGNLDPSTVRIITSPINGIAVANADGTVTYTPNVNFFGSDSFTYTVSDGSLTSNVATVSITVHPINDAPVAVDDGGPAYTTDEDTPLTVVAPGILAND
;
A
#
# COMPACT_ATOMS: atom_id res chain seq x y z
N GLY A 1 35.86 -15.64 -14.42
CA GLY A 1 34.71 -16.41 -14.92
C GLY A 1 35.03 -17.89 -14.95
N ALA A 2 34.38 -18.67 -14.09
CA ALA A 2 34.32 -20.13 -14.21
C ALA A 2 32.95 -20.45 -14.84
N GLY A 3 32.92 -20.86 -16.10
CA GLY A 3 31.66 -21.29 -16.73
C GLY A 3 31.29 -22.68 -16.21
N ILE A 4 30.24 -22.76 -15.39
CA ILE A 4 29.60 -24.04 -15.07
C ILE A 4 28.63 -24.35 -16.22
N GLY A 5 28.66 -25.59 -16.72
CA GLY A 5 27.89 -26.02 -17.89
C GLY A 5 26.37 -26.15 -17.63
N ALA A 6 25.65 -26.47 -18.70
CA ALA A 6 24.19 -26.35 -18.85
C ALA A 6 23.31 -27.08 -17.79
N ASP A 7 23.82 -28.11 -17.11
CA ASP A 7 23.07 -28.88 -16.12
C ASP A 7 23.54 -28.65 -14.67
N GLY A 8 24.48 -27.73 -14.46
CA GLY A 8 25.06 -27.48 -13.15
C GLY A 8 24.16 -26.62 -12.26
N THR A 9 24.39 -26.69 -10.95
CA THR A 9 23.91 -25.71 -9.97
C THR A 9 25.10 -24.98 -9.38
N LEU A 10 25.00 -23.67 -9.20
CA LEU A 10 25.98 -22.86 -8.49
C LEU A 10 25.45 -22.47 -7.12
N ILE A 11 26.27 -22.65 -6.07
CA ILE A 11 25.98 -22.13 -4.74
C ILE A 11 27.16 -21.27 -4.31
N VAL A 12 26.89 -20.01 -3.98
CA VAL A 12 27.84 -19.06 -3.40
C VAL A 12 27.25 -18.62 -2.07
N SER A 13 27.99 -18.81 -0.98
CA SER A 13 27.52 -18.42 0.34
C SER A 13 28.68 -17.88 1.16
N GLU A 14 28.43 -16.83 1.96
CA GLU A 14 29.42 -16.24 2.86
C GLU A 14 30.72 -15.82 2.16
N THR A 15 30.63 -15.40 0.89
CA THR A 15 31.81 -15.14 0.07
C THR A 15 31.94 -13.66 -0.26
N SER A 16 33.16 -13.13 -0.21
CA SER A 16 33.47 -11.78 -0.71
C SER A 16 34.28 -11.85 -2.01
N PHE A 17 33.83 -11.10 -3.00
CA PHE A 17 34.49 -10.86 -4.28
C PHE A 17 34.88 -9.38 -4.36
N GLU A 18 36.17 -9.12 -4.50
CA GLU A 18 36.72 -7.77 -4.68
C GLU A 18 37.55 -7.72 -5.96
N GLY A 19 37.25 -6.79 -6.85
CA GLY A 19 37.86 -6.72 -8.17
C GLY A 19 38.09 -5.30 -8.67
N ASN A 20 39.32 -4.99 -9.09
CA ASN A 20 39.66 -3.69 -9.67
C ASN A 20 40.50 -3.90 -10.94
N VAL A 21 39.86 -4.37 -12.02
CA VAL A 21 40.54 -4.53 -13.32
C VAL A 21 39.92 -3.65 -14.39
N ALA A 22 40.79 -2.94 -15.11
CA ALA A 22 40.44 -1.93 -16.10
C ALA A 22 39.91 -2.50 -17.43
N GLU A 23 40.12 -3.79 -17.70
CA GLU A 23 39.77 -4.40 -18.99
C GLU A 23 39.00 -5.71 -18.77
N ARG A 24 37.72 -5.69 -19.16
CA ARG A 24 36.75 -6.81 -19.21
C ARG A 24 37.06 -8.01 -18.29
N GLY A 25 36.33 -8.06 -17.19
CA GLY A 25 35.98 -9.33 -16.56
C GLY A 25 36.26 -9.38 -15.06
N GLY A 26 35.33 -10.03 -14.36
CA GLY A 26 35.62 -10.64 -13.07
C GLY A 26 34.40 -11.11 -12.29
N GLY A 27 33.20 -10.82 -12.78
CA GLY A 27 31.98 -11.36 -12.21
C GLY A 27 31.80 -12.88 -12.33
N ILE A 28 30.77 -13.39 -11.64
CA ILE A 28 30.28 -14.76 -11.81
C ILE A 28 29.53 -14.83 -13.14
N TYR A 29 30.00 -15.68 -14.05
CA TYR A 29 29.24 -16.06 -15.24
C TYR A 29 28.74 -17.49 -15.08
N PHE A 30 27.43 -17.67 -15.02
CA PHE A 30 26.81 -18.97 -14.80
C PHE A 30 25.68 -19.20 -15.80
N CYS A 31 25.70 -20.32 -16.52
CA CYS A 31 24.58 -20.66 -17.38
C CYS A 31 24.30 -22.16 -17.27
N GLY A 32 23.62 -22.51 -16.18
CA GLY A 32 23.19 -23.85 -15.82
C GLY A 32 21.72 -23.85 -15.38
N THR A 33 21.31 -24.84 -14.60
CA THR A 33 19.90 -24.98 -14.17
C THR A 33 19.52 -23.92 -13.14
N SER A 34 20.37 -23.72 -12.12
CA SER A 34 20.08 -22.78 -11.04
C SER A 34 21.31 -22.23 -10.34
N ALA A 35 21.22 -21.02 -9.82
CA ALA A 35 22.22 -20.37 -9.00
C ALA A 35 21.62 -19.86 -7.68
N THR A 36 22.34 -20.04 -6.57
CA THR A 36 22.00 -19.47 -5.27
C THR A 36 23.17 -18.66 -4.75
N ILE A 37 22.90 -17.43 -4.33
CA ILE A 37 23.87 -16.50 -3.79
C ILE A 37 23.34 -15.97 -2.47
N ASP A 38 24.04 -16.27 -1.40
CA ASP A 38 23.55 -16.01 -0.05
C ASP A 38 24.63 -15.32 0.77
N ARG A 39 24.29 -14.25 1.49
CA ARG A 39 25.19 -13.57 2.44
C ARG A 39 26.58 -13.29 1.86
N SER A 40 26.60 -12.83 0.61
CA SER A 40 27.83 -12.64 -0.16
C SER A 40 27.97 -11.19 -0.61
N SER A 41 29.22 -10.73 -0.74
CA SER A 41 29.52 -9.34 -1.11
C SER A 41 30.31 -9.28 -2.41
N PHE A 42 29.90 -8.40 -3.31
CA PHE A 42 30.54 -8.12 -4.58
C PHE A 42 30.88 -6.63 -4.63
N SER A 43 32.16 -6.31 -4.67
CA SER A 43 32.65 -4.94 -4.79
C SER A 43 33.64 -4.87 -5.95
N GLU A 44 33.15 -4.51 -7.13
CA GLU A 44 33.94 -4.54 -8.34
C GLU A 44 33.88 -3.23 -9.15
N ASN A 45 34.99 -2.93 -9.82
CA ASN A 45 35.15 -1.74 -10.64
C ASN A 45 35.57 -2.12 -12.06
N TYR A 46 34.66 -2.78 -12.79
CA TYR A 46 34.91 -3.17 -14.18
C TYR A 46 34.31 -2.16 -15.14
N ALA A 47 35.10 -1.72 -16.13
CA ALA A 47 34.61 -0.81 -17.17
C ALA A 47 33.55 -1.41 -18.11
N ASN A 48 33.35 -2.74 -18.09
CA ASN A 48 32.43 -3.45 -18.98
C ASN A 48 32.01 -4.80 -18.36
N GLY A 49 30.71 -5.12 -18.39
CA GLY A 49 30.15 -6.42 -18.00
C GLY A 49 29.06 -6.33 -16.94
N ALA A 50 28.90 -7.40 -16.16
CA ALA A 50 28.10 -7.43 -14.94
C ALA A 50 28.88 -8.10 -13.80
N ALA A 51 28.61 -7.74 -12.54
CA ALA A 51 29.15 -8.47 -11.37
C ALA A 51 28.70 -9.92 -11.39
N ILE A 52 27.46 -10.12 -11.85
CA ILE A 52 26.88 -11.42 -12.06
C ILE A 52 26.17 -11.43 -13.40
N SER A 53 26.48 -12.43 -14.22
CA SER A 53 25.77 -12.73 -15.45
C SER A 53 25.27 -14.16 -15.38
N THR A 54 23.94 -14.35 -15.33
CA THR A 54 23.34 -15.69 -15.20
C THR A 54 22.33 -16.04 -16.28
N CYS A 55 22.11 -17.33 -16.46
CA CYS A 55 20.96 -17.90 -17.15
C CYS A 55 20.40 -19.08 -16.31
N GLY A 56 19.12 -19.42 -16.48
CA GLY A 56 18.44 -20.37 -15.61
C GLY A 56 18.13 -19.75 -14.24
N ASP A 57 17.43 -20.45 -13.36
CA ASP A 57 16.86 -19.82 -12.15
C ASP A 57 17.93 -19.24 -11.23
N ILE A 58 17.71 -18.06 -10.66
CA ILE A 58 18.65 -17.45 -9.69
C ILE A 58 17.92 -16.96 -8.44
N ALA A 59 18.47 -17.29 -7.28
CA ALA A 59 18.08 -16.73 -6.00
C ALA A 59 19.26 -15.99 -5.36
N ILE A 60 19.04 -14.75 -4.96
CA ILE A 60 20.00 -13.89 -4.27
C ILE A 60 19.37 -13.47 -2.94
N SER A 61 20.04 -13.74 -1.83
CA SER A 61 19.59 -13.40 -0.48
C SER A 61 20.69 -12.74 0.33
N GLU A 62 20.32 -11.75 1.15
CA GLU A 62 21.19 -11.16 2.19
C GLU A 62 22.55 -10.68 1.65
N SER A 63 22.62 -10.30 0.38
CA SER A 63 23.87 -10.03 -0.32
C SER A 63 24.06 -8.55 -0.64
N THR A 64 25.29 -8.14 -0.95
CA THR A 64 25.60 -6.74 -1.26
C THR A 64 26.37 -6.64 -2.58
N PHE A 65 25.95 -5.74 -3.45
CA PHE A 65 26.60 -5.43 -4.72
C PHE A 65 26.97 -3.95 -4.73
N THR A 66 28.25 -3.63 -4.89
CA THR A 66 28.74 -2.25 -5.01
C THR A 66 29.57 -2.14 -6.28
N GLN A 67 28.95 -1.65 -7.36
CA GLN A 67 29.58 -1.56 -8.67
C GLN A 67 29.79 -0.11 -9.11
N ASN A 68 30.89 0.14 -9.80
CA ASN A 68 31.26 1.50 -10.20
C ASN A 68 31.10 1.82 -11.69
N LEU A 69 31.30 0.85 -12.59
CA LEU A 69 31.43 1.11 -14.03
C LEU A 69 30.71 0.06 -14.92
N SER A 70 29.95 -0.87 -14.31
CA SER A 70 29.30 -1.99 -15.01
C SER A 70 28.00 -2.40 -14.31
N ARG A 71 27.10 -3.13 -14.99
CA ARG A 71 25.85 -3.64 -14.41
C ARG A 71 26.10 -4.42 -13.12
N ALA A 72 25.20 -4.32 -12.15
CA ALA A 72 25.28 -5.14 -10.94
C ALA A 72 24.98 -6.61 -11.27
N ILE A 73 23.80 -6.85 -11.81
CA ILE A 73 23.32 -8.18 -12.15
C ILE A 73 22.71 -8.11 -13.55
N GLU A 74 23.03 -9.11 -14.35
CA GLU A 74 22.46 -9.32 -15.66
C GLU A 74 21.98 -10.77 -15.76
N HIS A 75 20.70 -10.97 -16.00
CA HIS A 75 20.10 -12.29 -15.99
C HIS A 75 19.32 -12.56 -17.27
N TYR A 76 19.54 -13.74 -17.83
CA TYR A 76 19.01 -14.18 -19.11
C TYR A 76 18.19 -15.46 -18.93
N GLY A 77 16.88 -15.30 -18.75
CA GLY A 77 15.91 -16.39 -18.65
C GLY A 77 15.99 -17.19 -17.35
N GLY A 78 14.93 -17.96 -17.07
CA GLY A 78 14.69 -18.53 -15.74
C GLY A 78 13.93 -17.56 -14.84
N ASP A 79 13.65 -17.98 -13.62
CA ASP A 79 13.07 -17.13 -12.59
C ASP A 79 14.17 -16.45 -11.77
N MET A 80 13.94 -15.21 -11.34
CA MET A 80 14.85 -14.47 -10.47
C MET A 80 14.18 -14.12 -9.15
N THR A 81 14.87 -14.36 -8.04
CA THR A 81 14.48 -13.84 -6.72
C THR A 81 15.65 -13.06 -6.12
N ILE A 82 15.38 -11.84 -5.67
CA ILE A 82 16.31 -11.02 -4.89
C ILE A 82 15.60 -10.68 -3.58
N ASP A 83 16.14 -11.11 -2.45
CA ASP A 83 15.60 -10.82 -1.12
C ASP A 83 16.68 -10.23 -0.20
N GLN A 84 16.31 -9.23 0.62
CA GLN A 84 17.21 -8.64 1.63
C GLN A 84 18.58 -8.23 1.07
N THR A 85 18.62 -7.79 -0.18
CA THR A 85 19.87 -7.54 -0.90
C THR A 85 20.05 -6.05 -1.13
N GLU A 86 21.28 -5.57 -0.97
CA GLU A 86 21.66 -4.19 -1.28
C GLU A 86 22.42 -4.14 -2.61
N ILE A 87 21.95 -3.33 -3.55
CA ILE A 87 22.59 -3.11 -4.83
C ILE A 87 22.86 -1.61 -4.95
N SER A 88 24.12 -1.23 -5.01
CA SER A 88 24.58 0.14 -5.22
C SER A 88 25.42 0.20 -6.49
N HIS A 89 25.07 1.11 -7.40
CA HIS A 89 25.71 1.21 -8.71
C HIS A 89 26.01 2.67 -9.09
N ASN A 90 27.20 2.98 -9.60
CA ASN A 90 27.66 4.37 -9.82
C ASN A 90 27.83 4.80 -11.30
N ASP A 91 27.15 4.14 -12.24
CA ASP A 91 27.20 4.45 -13.70
C ASP A 91 25.83 4.16 -14.37
N ASP A 92 25.75 4.12 -15.70
CA ASP A 92 24.52 3.82 -16.46
C ASP A 92 24.08 2.33 -16.41
N GLY A 93 24.92 1.44 -15.89
CA GLY A 93 24.65 0.01 -15.80
C GLY A 93 23.69 -0.41 -14.67
N GLY A 94 22.40 -0.54 -14.94
CA GLY A 94 21.41 -1.00 -13.97
C GLY A 94 21.40 -2.50 -13.60
N LEU A 95 20.26 -2.95 -13.04
CA LEU A 95 19.86 -4.36 -12.91
C LEU A 95 19.15 -4.76 -14.20
N ALA A 96 19.67 -5.73 -14.95
CA ALA A 96 19.05 -6.20 -16.19
C ALA A 96 18.47 -7.61 -16.01
N ILE A 97 17.20 -7.74 -16.34
CA ILE A 97 16.42 -8.98 -16.29
C ILE A 97 15.86 -9.19 -17.70
N VAL A 98 16.28 -10.25 -18.37
CA VAL A 98 15.99 -10.48 -19.79
C VAL A 98 15.39 -11.86 -19.97
N ASN A 99 14.24 -11.94 -20.62
CA ASN A 99 13.49 -13.17 -20.91
C ASN A 99 13.16 -14.03 -19.66
N ALA A 100 13.09 -13.42 -18.47
CA ALA A 100 12.67 -14.11 -17.25
C ALA A 100 11.16 -14.39 -17.27
N ALA A 101 10.76 -15.54 -16.70
CA ALA A 101 9.34 -15.88 -16.60
C ALA A 101 8.70 -15.21 -15.39
N ASN A 102 9.32 -15.30 -14.21
CA ASN A 102 8.92 -14.58 -13.00
C ASN A 102 10.14 -13.99 -12.30
N SER A 103 10.05 -12.73 -11.92
CA SER A 103 11.09 -12.04 -11.16
C SER A 103 10.49 -11.39 -9.92
N GLN A 104 11.17 -11.54 -8.79
CA GLN A 104 10.75 -11.01 -7.51
C GLN A 104 11.92 -10.27 -6.86
N ILE A 105 11.64 -9.06 -6.37
CA ILE A 105 12.57 -8.25 -5.58
C ILE A 105 11.85 -7.89 -4.28
N SER A 106 12.29 -8.42 -3.15
CA SER A 106 11.68 -8.21 -1.84
C SER A 106 12.68 -7.67 -0.83
N ASN A 107 12.24 -6.81 0.09
CA ASN A 107 13.04 -6.35 1.23
C ASN A 107 14.43 -5.78 0.84
N SER A 108 14.57 -5.28 -0.39
CA SER A 108 15.87 -5.00 -1.00
C SER A 108 16.04 -3.50 -1.24
N THR A 109 17.29 -3.04 -1.25
CA THR A 109 17.61 -1.64 -1.56
C THR A 109 18.42 -1.59 -2.83
N ILE A 110 17.94 -0.86 -3.83
CA ILE A 110 18.61 -0.68 -5.10
C ILE A 110 18.85 0.81 -5.32
N THR A 111 20.11 1.21 -5.30
CA THR A 111 20.56 2.60 -5.44
C THR A 111 21.38 2.76 -6.70
N TYR A 112 21.00 3.72 -7.53
CA TYR A 112 21.71 4.12 -8.73
C TYR A 112 22.30 5.53 -8.52
N ASN A 113 23.59 5.71 -8.74
CA ASN A 113 24.29 6.99 -8.68
C ASN A 113 24.86 7.30 -10.08
N SER A 114 24.00 7.59 -11.07
CA SER A 114 24.44 7.95 -12.43
C SER A 114 24.35 9.45 -12.68
N ALA A 115 25.22 9.96 -13.55
CA ALA A 115 25.10 11.33 -14.08
C ALA A 115 24.17 11.41 -15.30
N THR A 116 23.73 10.27 -15.84
CA THR A 116 23.06 10.13 -17.13
C THR A 116 21.71 9.40 -17.00
N ALA A 117 20.79 9.68 -17.92
CA ALA A 117 19.47 9.05 -17.95
C ALA A 117 19.57 7.58 -18.37
N GLY A 118 18.81 6.68 -17.72
CA GLY A 118 18.67 5.29 -18.15
C GLY A 118 19.22 4.21 -17.20
N ALA A 119 19.79 4.60 -16.05
CA ALA A 119 20.11 3.66 -14.98
C ALA A 119 18.84 3.20 -14.25
N GLY A 120 18.71 1.91 -13.96
CA GLY A 120 17.45 1.37 -13.43
C GLY A 120 17.32 -0.15 -13.35
N ILE A 121 16.11 -0.60 -13.07
CA ILE A 121 15.71 -2.01 -13.26
C ILE A 121 15.20 -2.13 -14.67
N TYR A 122 15.85 -2.95 -15.48
CA TYR A 122 15.54 -3.15 -16.87
C TYR A 122 14.95 -4.55 -17.06
N HIS A 123 13.65 -4.65 -17.30
CA HIS A 123 12.98 -5.93 -17.52
C HIS A 123 12.55 -6.07 -18.99
N GLU A 124 13.16 -7.01 -19.71
CA GLU A 124 12.75 -7.44 -21.05
C GLU A 124 12.11 -8.83 -20.93
N GLY A 125 10.93 -9.04 -21.51
CA GLY A 125 10.30 -10.36 -21.54
C GLY A 125 8.81 -10.32 -21.22
N SER A 126 8.13 -11.45 -21.44
CA SER A 126 6.69 -11.62 -21.24
C SER A 126 6.32 -12.13 -19.83
N GLY A 127 7.23 -11.98 -18.88
CA GLY A 127 7.10 -12.49 -17.51
C GLY A 127 6.43 -11.53 -16.55
N THR A 128 6.51 -11.87 -15.27
CA THR A 128 6.14 -10.99 -14.16
C THR A 128 7.38 -10.38 -13.51
N LEU A 129 7.27 -9.14 -13.06
CA LEU A 129 8.21 -8.52 -12.12
C LEU A 129 7.41 -8.01 -10.93
N ASP A 130 7.65 -8.58 -9.75
CA ASP A 130 7.07 -8.15 -8.49
C ASP A 130 8.14 -7.50 -7.62
N ILE A 131 7.85 -6.31 -7.12
CA ILE A 131 8.75 -5.53 -6.26
C ILE A 131 7.99 -5.24 -4.97
N ASP A 132 8.41 -5.84 -3.87
CA ASP A 132 7.73 -5.75 -2.58
C ASP A 132 8.65 -5.22 -1.48
N ASN A 133 8.12 -4.38 -0.59
CA ASN A 133 8.80 -3.85 0.59
C ASN A 133 10.26 -3.40 0.32
N SER A 134 10.51 -2.78 -0.82
CA SER A 134 11.86 -2.47 -1.31
C SER A 134 12.08 -0.96 -1.41
N THR A 135 13.34 -0.55 -1.56
CA THR A 135 13.71 0.85 -1.85
C THR A 135 14.44 0.92 -3.17
N ILE A 136 13.98 1.79 -4.07
CA ILE A 136 14.62 2.09 -5.36
C ILE A 136 14.97 3.57 -5.38
N ALA A 137 16.25 3.90 -5.50
CA ALA A 137 16.75 5.26 -5.44
C ALA A 137 17.71 5.60 -6.60
N HIS A 138 17.70 6.84 -7.06
CA HIS A 138 18.50 7.36 -8.17
C HIS A 138 19.05 8.73 -7.81
N ASN A 139 20.26 8.71 -7.31
CA ASN A 139 20.97 9.90 -6.92
C ASN A 139 21.64 10.52 -8.16
N THR A 140 20.94 11.44 -8.84
CA THR A 140 21.53 12.25 -9.92
C THR A 140 21.64 13.72 -9.53
N ALA A 141 22.81 14.29 -9.81
CA ALA A 141 23.02 15.74 -9.77
C ALA A 141 22.48 16.47 -11.02
N SER A 142 22.21 15.74 -12.11
CA SER A 142 21.91 16.29 -13.45
C SER A 142 20.42 16.48 -13.76
N GLY A 143 19.52 16.09 -12.84
CA GLY A 143 18.07 16.23 -13.05
C GLY A 143 17.51 15.28 -14.12
N THR A 144 18.29 14.31 -14.60
CA THR A 144 17.82 13.25 -15.50
C THR A 144 17.11 12.16 -14.72
N SER A 145 15.98 11.70 -15.23
CA SER A 145 15.20 10.60 -14.65
C SER A 145 15.89 9.24 -14.83
N GLY A 146 15.91 8.44 -13.76
CA GLY A 146 16.14 7.00 -13.79
C GLY A 146 14.95 6.31 -13.12
N GLY A 147 14.93 4.98 -13.07
CA GLY A 147 13.79 4.27 -12.49
C GLY A 147 13.64 2.82 -12.94
N ILE A 148 12.40 2.36 -13.03
CA ILE A 148 12.05 1.02 -13.50
C ILE A 148 11.69 1.12 -15.00
N PHE A 149 12.51 0.52 -15.83
CA PHE A 149 12.33 0.44 -17.27
C PHE A 149 11.83 -0.94 -17.67
N TRP A 150 10.62 -1.00 -18.23
CA TRP A 150 10.15 -2.21 -18.90
C TRP A 150 10.41 -2.04 -20.40
N ALA A 151 11.15 -2.92 -21.05
CA ALA A 151 11.45 -2.76 -22.47
C ALA A 151 11.31 -4.10 -23.18
N GLY A 152 10.09 -4.49 -23.48
CA GLY A 152 9.81 -5.66 -24.29
C GLY A 152 9.31 -5.23 -25.67
N PHE A 153 10.17 -5.24 -26.69
CA PHE A 153 9.66 -5.24 -28.07
C PHE A 153 8.80 -6.50 -28.24
N ASN A 154 7.49 -6.32 -28.36
CA ASN A 154 6.49 -7.38 -28.48
C ASN A 154 6.23 -8.25 -27.23
N SER A 155 6.63 -7.84 -26.03
CA SER A 155 6.37 -8.65 -24.82
C SER A 155 5.09 -8.23 -24.09
N ILE A 156 4.35 -9.21 -23.55
CA ILE A 156 3.18 -9.01 -22.67
C ILE A 156 3.59 -9.43 -21.26
N GLY A 157 3.57 -8.55 -20.27
CA GLY A 157 3.94 -8.89 -18.90
C GLY A 157 3.23 -8.07 -17.84
N THR A 158 3.47 -8.42 -16.57
CA THR A 158 2.88 -7.72 -15.43
C THR A 158 3.97 -7.19 -14.51
N LEU A 159 3.93 -5.89 -14.21
CA LEU A 159 4.71 -5.26 -13.15
C LEU A 159 3.80 -5.06 -11.94
N THR A 160 4.21 -5.57 -10.79
CA THR A 160 3.57 -5.27 -9.50
C THR A 160 4.59 -4.59 -8.59
N ILE A 161 4.16 -3.52 -7.92
CA ILE A 161 4.97 -2.79 -6.93
C ILE A 161 4.14 -2.68 -5.67
N THR A 162 4.60 -3.25 -4.56
CA THR A 162 3.92 -3.27 -3.26
C THR A 162 4.83 -2.71 -2.16
N ASP A 163 4.30 -1.88 -1.25
CA ASP A 163 5.03 -1.40 -0.05
C ASP A 163 6.43 -0.79 -0.34
N THR A 164 6.65 -0.27 -1.54
CA THR A 164 7.99 0.08 -2.05
C THR A 164 8.19 1.59 -2.07
N LEU A 165 9.36 2.02 -1.59
CA LEU A 165 9.81 3.41 -1.67
C LEU A 165 10.59 3.64 -2.98
N ILE A 166 10.13 4.57 -3.81
CA ILE A 166 10.82 5.03 -5.02
C ILE A 166 11.26 6.47 -4.76
N ALA A 167 12.53 6.66 -4.38
CA ALA A 167 13.05 7.91 -3.85
C ALA A 167 14.08 8.59 -4.77
N GLU A 168 14.29 9.90 -4.61
CA GLU A 168 15.37 10.69 -5.24
C GLU A 168 15.33 10.70 -6.78
N ASN A 169 14.74 11.71 -7.42
CA ASN A 169 14.81 11.91 -8.89
C ASN A 169 14.55 10.66 -9.78
N SER A 170 13.87 9.64 -9.23
CA SER A 170 13.82 8.23 -9.72
C SER A 170 12.47 7.78 -10.24
N ALA A 171 11.47 8.65 -10.27
CA ALA A 171 10.11 8.18 -10.48
C ALA A 171 9.78 8.00 -11.97
N TYR A 172 10.60 7.26 -12.71
CA TYR A 172 10.26 6.80 -14.05
C TYR A 172 9.88 5.32 -14.00
N ILE A 173 8.59 5.02 -14.08
CA ILE A 173 8.08 3.66 -14.34
C ILE A 173 7.62 3.66 -15.79
N GLY A 174 8.54 3.51 -16.73
CA GLY A 174 8.24 3.75 -18.13
C GLY A 174 9.10 2.94 -19.10
N GLY A 175 8.49 2.60 -20.22
CA GLY A 175 9.13 1.88 -21.30
C GLY A 175 8.15 0.90 -21.91
N GLY A 176 7.99 1.00 -23.23
CA GLY A 176 7.67 -0.06 -24.17
C GLY A 176 6.87 -1.28 -23.72
N MET A 177 5.78 -1.14 -22.96
CA MET A 177 4.70 -2.13 -23.01
C MET A 177 3.99 -1.93 -24.36
N GLN A 178 4.62 -2.40 -25.43
CA GLN A 178 4.19 -2.09 -26.81
C GLN A 178 2.98 -2.91 -27.26
N ASN A 179 2.54 -3.89 -26.45
CA ASN A 179 1.49 -4.84 -26.80
C ASN A 179 0.32 -4.85 -25.80
N ALA A 180 -0.89 -4.94 -26.36
CA ALA A 180 -2.15 -5.14 -25.64
C ALA A 180 -2.07 -6.34 -24.67
N GLY A 181 -2.46 -6.12 -23.42
CA GLY A 181 -2.50 -7.14 -22.34
C GLY A 181 -1.44 -6.99 -21.24
N SER A 182 -0.56 -6.01 -21.36
CA SER A 182 0.45 -5.67 -20.35
C SER A 182 -0.17 -4.89 -19.17
N ASN A 183 0.21 -5.18 -17.92
CA ASN A 183 -0.38 -4.55 -16.72
C ASN A 183 0.67 -3.97 -15.78
N VAL A 184 0.37 -2.82 -15.16
CA VAL A 184 1.18 -2.22 -14.09
C VAL A 184 0.28 -2.01 -12.87
N ASN A 185 0.59 -2.68 -11.77
CA ASN A 185 -0.15 -2.60 -10.51
C ASN A 185 0.77 -2.02 -9.43
N VAL A 186 0.45 -0.83 -8.93
CA VAL A 186 1.18 -0.17 -7.85
C VAL A 186 0.28 -0.09 -6.63
N LEU A 187 0.71 -0.69 -5.53
CA LEU A 187 -0.04 -0.91 -4.29
C LEU A 187 0.83 -0.38 -3.14
N ARG A 188 0.34 0.53 -2.30
CA ARG A 188 1.09 0.96 -1.09
C ARG A 188 2.51 1.48 -1.34
N ALA A 189 2.79 2.06 -2.51
CA ALA A 189 4.12 2.58 -2.85
C ALA A 189 4.27 4.08 -2.52
N LYS A 190 5.47 4.51 -2.13
CA LYS A 190 5.78 5.93 -1.87
C LYS A 190 6.77 6.45 -2.90
N PHE A 191 6.43 7.54 -3.56
CA PHE A 191 7.25 8.24 -4.53
C PHE A 191 7.76 9.56 -3.93
N VAL A 192 9.07 9.79 -3.97
CA VAL A 192 9.71 11.01 -3.45
C VAL A 192 10.52 11.69 -4.56
N ASN A 193 10.19 12.94 -4.88
CA ASN A 193 10.93 13.74 -5.86
C ASN A 193 11.56 14.98 -5.21
N ASN A 194 12.88 15.10 -5.27
CA ASN A 194 13.61 16.23 -4.72
C ASN A 194 14.31 17.09 -5.80
N SER A 195 13.98 16.89 -7.09
CA SER A 195 14.61 17.61 -8.18
C SER A 195 14.14 19.07 -8.21
N ALA A 196 15.08 20.00 -8.24
CA ALA A 196 14.82 21.44 -8.36
C ALA A 196 14.77 21.92 -9.83
N THR A 197 15.04 21.05 -10.81
CA THR A 197 15.15 21.44 -12.23
C THR A 197 13.83 21.23 -12.97
N SER A 198 13.21 22.35 -13.36
CA SER A 198 11.88 22.52 -13.98
C SER A 198 11.73 22.00 -15.42
N GLY A 199 12.53 21.02 -15.86
CA GLY A 199 12.57 20.55 -17.26
C GLY A 199 12.16 19.09 -17.47
N PHE A 200 12.43 18.24 -16.47
CA PHE A 200 12.09 16.81 -16.48
C PHE A 200 11.15 16.56 -15.30
N GLY A 201 9.93 17.08 -15.44
CA GLY A 201 8.87 16.93 -14.45
C GLY A 201 8.68 15.45 -14.15
N SER A 202 8.94 15.07 -12.90
CA SER A 202 8.91 13.70 -12.44
C SER A 202 7.46 13.28 -12.22
N ALA A 203 6.79 12.95 -13.32
CA ALA A 203 5.56 12.19 -13.30
C ALA A 203 5.94 10.71 -13.36
N VAL A 204 5.21 9.87 -12.62
CA VAL A 204 5.18 8.44 -12.97
C VAL A 204 4.71 8.36 -14.42
N TYR A 205 5.66 8.12 -15.32
CA TYR A 205 5.44 8.16 -16.75
C TYR A 205 5.19 6.76 -17.26
N VAL A 206 3.93 6.34 -17.31
CA VAL A 206 3.55 5.12 -18.01
C VAL A 206 3.52 5.42 -19.51
N ALA A 207 4.64 5.19 -20.19
CA ALA A 207 4.77 5.36 -21.63
C ALA A 207 3.90 4.33 -22.38
N ASP A 208 2.84 4.79 -23.05
CA ASP A 208 2.03 3.95 -23.94
C ASP A 208 2.44 4.22 -25.39
N THR A 209 2.73 3.15 -26.16
CA THR A 209 2.97 3.24 -27.60
C THR A 209 1.80 2.64 -28.37
N LEU A 210 1.15 3.53 -29.13
CA LEU A 210 0.28 3.37 -30.32
C LEU A 210 -0.83 2.30 -30.39
N ASN A 211 -0.94 1.28 -29.52
CA ASN A 211 -2.04 0.29 -29.59
C ASN A 211 -2.33 -0.46 -28.26
N ASN A 212 -1.91 0.03 -27.10
CA ASN A 212 -2.06 -0.74 -25.86
C ASN A 212 -3.42 -0.50 -25.16
N THR A 213 -3.98 -1.57 -24.58
CA THR A 213 -5.15 -1.55 -23.67
C THR A 213 -4.75 -1.80 -22.21
N GLY A 214 -3.45 -1.65 -21.90
CA GLY A 214 -2.89 -1.91 -20.57
C GLY A 214 -3.50 -0.99 -19.52
N VAL A 215 -3.81 -1.55 -18.36
CA VAL A 215 -4.41 -0.81 -17.25
C VAL A 215 -3.33 -0.56 -16.20
N SER A 216 -3.22 0.69 -15.75
CA SER A 216 -2.36 1.06 -14.62
C SER A 216 -3.22 1.33 -13.40
N HIS A 217 -3.01 0.58 -12.33
CA HIS A 217 -3.70 0.76 -11.05
C HIS A 217 -2.73 1.33 -10.03
N PHE A 218 -3.08 2.46 -9.41
CA PHE A 218 -2.33 3.04 -8.29
C PHE A 218 -3.23 3.07 -7.06
N ASN A 219 -3.01 2.14 -6.15
CA ASN A 219 -3.83 1.96 -4.96
C ASN A 219 -2.96 2.29 -3.74
N ASP A 220 -3.51 3.05 -2.79
CA ASP A 220 -2.85 3.39 -1.52
C ASP A 220 -1.42 3.96 -1.71
N SER A 221 -1.18 4.68 -2.80
CA SER A 221 0.16 5.17 -3.16
C SER A 221 0.33 6.66 -2.86
N CYS A 222 1.53 7.05 -2.50
CA CYS A 222 1.84 8.39 -1.98
C CYS A 222 2.89 9.10 -2.84
N PHE A 223 2.69 10.39 -3.09
CA PHE A 223 3.61 11.24 -3.88
C PHE A 223 4.04 12.45 -3.05
N THR A 224 5.34 12.76 -3.02
CA THR A 224 5.89 13.85 -2.20
C THR A 224 6.98 14.64 -2.94
N GLY A 225 7.12 15.93 -2.62
CA GLY A 225 8.15 16.83 -3.17
C GLY A 225 7.70 17.70 -4.34
N ASN A 226 8.61 18.19 -5.19
CA ASN A 226 8.31 19.11 -6.32
C ASN A 226 7.47 18.47 -7.46
N ALA A 227 6.95 17.26 -7.26
CA ALA A 227 6.17 16.49 -8.23
C ALA A 227 4.72 16.98 -8.44
N LEU A 228 4.30 18.06 -7.79
CA LEU A 228 2.89 18.50 -7.76
C LEU A 228 2.43 19.34 -8.96
N GLU A 229 3.30 19.72 -9.90
CA GLU A 229 2.93 20.67 -10.97
C GLU A 229 2.18 20.05 -12.18
N SER A 230 2.03 18.72 -12.32
CA SER A 230 1.34 18.14 -13.50
C SER A 230 0.23 17.12 -13.22
N ILE A 231 -0.23 16.94 -11.97
CA ILE A 231 -1.43 16.14 -11.68
C ILE A 231 -2.63 17.07 -11.72
N THR A 232 -3.00 17.54 -12.91
CA THR A 232 -4.22 18.35 -13.09
C THR A 232 -5.38 17.49 -13.56
N ASN A 233 -6.29 17.22 -12.62
CA ASN A 233 -7.71 17.00 -12.76
C ASN A 233 -8.25 15.86 -13.67
N THR A 234 -9.21 15.16 -13.06
CA THR A 234 -10.30 14.39 -13.66
C THR A 234 -10.03 12.91 -13.90
N VAL A 235 -10.87 12.09 -13.27
CA VAL A 235 -11.12 10.67 -13.58
C VAL A 235 -11.16 10.49 -15.10
N GLY A 236 -10.18 9.77 -15.64
CA GLY A 236 -9.91 9.67 -17.08
C GLY A 236 -8.81 10.65 -17.53
N VAL A 237 -7.56 10.36 -17.19
CA VAL A 237 -6.42 11.18 -17.59
C VAL A 237 -6.05 10.91 -19.05
N SER A 238 -6.35 11.85 -19.94
CA SER A 238 -5.62 12.00 -21.21
C SER A 238 -4.40 12.88 -20.93
N LEU A 239 -3.20 12.28 -20.98
CA LEU A 239 -1.95 13.01 -20.87
C LEU A 239 -1.58 13.60 -22.25
N ASP A 240 -1.38 14.91 -22.32
CA ASP A 240 -0.97 15.61 -23.55
C ASP A 240 0.56 15.54 -23.71
N PHE A 241 1.05 14.74 -24.65
CA PHE A 241 2.47 14.45 -24.86
C PHE A 241 3.11 15.42 -25.86
N THR A 242 3.28 16.69 -25.50
CA THR A 242 3.85 17.70 -26.42
C THR A 242 5.38 17.82 -26.37
N ASN A 243 6.08 17.21 -25.40
CA ASN A 243 7.54 17.31 -25.30
C ASN A 243 8.23 15.94 -25.11
N ASN A 244 8.09 15.05 -26.09
CA ASN A 244 8.91 13.84 -26.17
C ASN A 244 10.31 14.22 -26.70
N TRP A 245 11.33 14.20 -25.84
CA TRP A 245 12.72 14.34 -26.27
C TRP A 245 13.44 13.00 -26.24
N TRP A 246 13.12 12.13 -27.20
CA TRP A 246 14.09 11.21 -27.77
C TRP A 246 14.49 11.69 -29.16
N GLY A 247 15.54 12.52 -29.20
CA GLY A 247 16.26 12.82 -30.44
C GLY A 247 17.05 11.58 -30.88
N ALA A 248 16.68 11.03 -32.03
CA ALA A 248 17.27 9.88 -32.67
C ALA A 248 18.75 10.06 -33.05
N SER A 249 19.61 9.06 -32.75
CA SER A 249 20.68 8.60 -33.67
C SER A 249 21.40 7.34 -33.15
N ASN A 250 21.33 6.27 -33.95
CA ASN A 250 22.19 5.05 -34.00
C ASN A 250 21.78 3.81 -33.15
N GLY A 251 21.00 2.90 -33.75
CA GLY A 251 20.78 1.51 -33.29
C GLY A 251 19.36 0.99 -33.61
N PRO A 252 19.15 -0.24 -34.11
CA PRO A 252 18.07 -0.51 -35.07
C PRO A 252 16.70 -0.73 -34.40
N GLY A 253 15.69 0.07 -34.80
CA GLY A 253 14.27 -0.28 -34.63
C GLY A 253 13.37 0.72 -33.90
N GLY A 254 13.85 1.91 -33.52
CA GLY A 254 13.04 2.92 -32.82
C GLY A 254 11.95 3.52 -33.71
N VAL A 255 10.68 3.22 -33.43
CA VAL A 255 9.51 3.93 -33.96
C VAL A 255 9.43 5.27 -33.22
N GLY A 256 9.84 6.34 -33.88
CA GLY A 256 9.55 7.70 -33.43
C GLY A 256 8.06 7.97 -33.62
N THR A 257 7.36 8.35 -32.55
CA THR A 257 6.07 9.01 -32.71
C THR A 257 6.35 10.40 -33.25
N GLY A 258 5.80 10.70 -34.43
CA GLY A 258 5.73 12.07 -34.91
C GLY A 258 5.01 12.90 -33.86
N SER A 259 5.51 14.11 -33.63
CA SER A 259 4.87 15.12 -32.79
C SER A 259 3.36 15.19 -33.05
N GLY A 260 2.53 14.83 -32.05
CA GLY A 260 1.10 15.15 -32.05
C GLY A 260 0.09 14.02 -31.85
N ASP A 261 0.49 12.76 -31.65
CA ASP A 261 -0.47 11.69 -31.36
C ASP A 261 -0.73 11.56 -29.84
N SER A 262 -1.95 11.88 -29.42
CA SER A 262 -2.46 11.70 -28.06
C SER A 262 -2.75 10.22 -27.78
N VAL A 263 -2.05 9.63 -26.82
CA VAL A 263 -2.27 8.27 -26.33
C VAL A 263 -3.11 8.31 -25.06
N SER A 264 -4.17 7.50 -24.97
CA SER A 264 -5.06 7.44 -23.81
C SER A 264 -4.76 6.20 -22.96
N ALA A 265 -4.19 6.40 -21.77
CA ALA A 265 -4.03 5.33 -20.77
C ALA A 265 -5.23 5.31 -19.81
N ASN A 266 -5.75 4.12 -19.49
CA ASN A 266 -6.71 3.97 -18.39
C ASN A 266 -5.93 3.87 -17.08
N VAL A 267 -5.91 4.96 -16.32
CA VAL A 267 -5.30 5.02 -14.98
C VAL A 267 -6.41 5.12 -13.94
N THR A 268 -6.43 4.19 -12.98
CA THR A 268 -7.36 4.22 -11.84
C THR A 268 -6.58 4.43 -10.56
N PHE A 269 -7.02 5.37 -9.72
CA PHE A 269 -6.50 5.58 -8.37
C PHE A 269 -7.53 5.11 -7.34
N THR A 270 -7.12 4.34 -6.33
CA THR A 270 -7.94 4.12 -5.13
C THR A 270 -7.32 4.81 -3.92
N PRO A 271 -8.09 5.64 -3.17
CA PRO A 271 -7.58 6.34 -2.00
C PRO A 271 -7.29 5.37 -0.85
N PHE A 272 -6.46 5.82 0.09
CA PHE A 272 -6.17 5.12 1.33
C PHE A 272 -7.47 4.82 2.11
N LEU A 273 -7.66 3.57 2.53
CA LEU A 273 -8.74 3.18 3.45
C LEU A 273 -8.40 3.44 4.93
N THR A 274 -7.19 3.95 5.20
CA THR A 274 -6.64 4.24 6.54
C THR A 274 -5.85 5.56 6.52
N THR A 275 -5.36 6.01 7.68
CA THR A 275 -4.48 7.20 7.77
C THR A 275 -3.27 7.06 6.83
N ALA A 276 -3.06 8.04 5.95
CA ALA A 276 -1.93 8.08 5.03
C ALA A 276 -0.58 7.99 5.78
N PRO A 277 0.45 7.34 5.21
CA PRO A 277 1.80 7.29 5.81
C PRO A 277 2.39 8.69 6.06
N GLU A 278 3.25 8.84 7.08
CA GLU A 278 3.87 10.13 7.41
C GLU A 278 4.56 10.78 6.18
N GLY A 279 4.26 12.06 5.97
CA GLY A 279 4.77 12.87 4.87
C GLY A 279 3.99 12.75 3.56
N CYS A 280 2.95 11.93 3.50
CA CYS A 280 2.07 11.82 2.34
C CYS A 280 0.98 12.88 2.37
N THR A 281 0.94 13.73 1.34
CA THR A 281 -0.27 14.53 1.05
C THR A 281 -1.18 13.67 0.20
N THR A 282 -2.43 13.50 0.63
CA THR A 282 -3.48 12.92 -0.21
C THR A 282 -3.59 13.76 -1.49
N LEU A 283 -3.89 13.11 -2.62
CA LEU A 283 -4.07 13.83 -3.89
C LEU A 283 -5.06 14.98 -3.67
N PRO A 284 -4.73 16.25 -3.98
CA PRO A 284 -5.65 17.36 -3.79
C PRO A 284 -6.95 17.08 -4.54
N GLY A 285 -8.05 16.90 -3.82
CA GLY A 285 -9.39 16.70 -4.39
C GLY A 285 -9.88 15.25 -4.53
N SER A 286 -9.19 14.24 -3.97
CA SER A 286 -9.80 12.90 -3.80
C SER A 286 -10.58 12.85 -2.49
N ASN A 287 -11.89 12.61 -2.58
CA ASN A 287 -12.75 12.40 -1.42
C ASN A 287 -12.35 11.10 -0.67
N GLN A 288 -12.13 11.18 0.64
CA GLN A 288 -11.66 10.14 1.54
C GLN A 288 -12.77 9.77 2.53
N PRO A 289 -12.90 8.50 2.93
CA PRO A 289 -13.90 8.14 3.92
C PRO A 289 -13.57 8.77 5.28
N ALA A 290 -14.60 9.15 6.01
CA ALA A 290 -14.49 9.50 7.41
C ALA A 290 -13.83 8.39 8.25
N LEU A 291 -13.09 8.79 9.27
CA LEU A 291 -12.50 7.92 10.29
C LEU A 291 -13.33 8.00 11.57
N ALA A 292 -14.04 6.92 11.88
CA ALA A 292 -14.85 6.78 13.08
C ALA A 292 -14.02 6.16 14.22
N ASN A 293 -14.09 6.74 15.41
CA ASN A 293 -13.35 6.30 16.59
C ASN A 293 -14.30 5.74 17.66
N ASP A 294 -13.78 4.81 18.48
CA ASP A 294 -14.59 4.17 19.52
C ASP A 294 -14.99 5.18 20.62
N ASP A 295 -16.19 4.99 21.15
CA ASP A 295 -16.78 5.81 22.22
C ASP A 295 -16.99 5.02 23.51
N ALA A 296 -16.99 5.73 24.64
CA ALA A 296 -17.38 5.18 25.93
C ALA A 296 -18.30 6.14 26.68
N VAL A 297 -19.42 5.62 27.18
CA VAL A 297 -20.39 6.40 27.95
C VAL A 297 -20.88 5.63 29.18
N GLN A 298 -21.35 6.38 30.18
CA GLN A 298 -22.01 5.83 31.35
C GLN A 298 -23.38 6.48 31.52
N THR A 299 -24.35 5.70 31.99
CA THR A 299 -25.66 6.18 32.40
C THR A 299 -26.13 5.39 33.61
N ASP A 300 -27.12 5.90 34.31
CA ASP A 300 -27.82 5.12 35.34
C ASP A 300 -28.93 4.30 34.68
N GLU A 301 -29.34 3.18 35.29
CA GLU A 301 -30.46 2.39 34.79
C GLU A 301 -31.74 3.23 34.67
N ASP A 302 -32.60 2.86 33.73
CA ASP A 302 -33.85 3.58 33.38
C ASP A 302 -33.67 5.02 32.87
N ILE A 303 -32.43 5.51 32.73
CA ILE A 303 -32.14 6.85 32.20
C ILE A 303 -31.59 6.75 30.77
N PRO A 304 -32.32 7.27 29.76
CA PRO A 304 -31.80 7.44 28.41
C PRO A 304 -30.62 8.43 28.38
N VAL A 305 -29.62 8.14 27.56
CA VAL A 305 -28.45 9.00 27.34
C VAL A 305 -28.32 9.39 25.87
N VAL A 306 -27.96 10.64 25.61
CA VAL A 306 -27.64 11.14 24.27
C VAL A 306 -26.12 11.16 24.11
N ILE A 307 -25.61 10.44 23.12
CA ILE A 307 -24.19 10.19 22.87
C ILE A 307 -23.77 10.97 21.64
N SER A 308 -22.74 11.82 21.78
CA SER A 308 -22.15 12.56 20.66
C SER A 308 -21.05 11.72 20.01
N VAL A 309 -21.43 10.69 19.25
CA VAL A 309 -20.50 9.72 18.66
C VAL A 309 -19.51 10.35 17.68
N LEU A 310 -19.86 11.50 17.08
CA LEU A 310 -18.98 12.20 16.15
C LEU A 310 -17.95 13.12 16.82
N ALA A 311 -17.93 13.21 18.15
CA ALA A 311 -17.11 14.21 18.85
C ALA A 311 -15.60 13.98 18.70
N ASN A 312 -15.19 12.72 18.51
CA ASN A 312 -13.83 12.27 18.27
C ASN A 312 -13.62 11.75 16.84
N ASP A 313 -14.65 11.79 15.99
CA ASP A 313 -14.57 11.39 14.60
C ASP A 313 -13.97 12.50 13.74
N THR A 314 -13.26 12.11 12.69
CA THR A 314 -12.62 13.06 11.78
C THR A 314 -12.82 12.65 10.34
N ASP A 315 -13.05 13.64 9.49
CA ASP A 315 -12.96 13.47 8.05
C ASP A 315 -11.72 14.22 7.53
N PRO A 316 -10.81 13.54 6.81
CA PRO A 316 -9.64 14.19 6.22
C PRO A 316 -9.94 15.37 5.28
N ASP A 317 -11.10 15.38 4.63
CA ASP A 317 -11.55 16.42 3.70
C ASP A 317 -12.49 17.45 4.38
N GLY A 318 -12.91 17.17 5.61
CA GLY A 318 -13.67 18.09 6.46
C GLY A 318 -15.17 18.16 6.15
N ASN A 319 -15.73 17.16 5.47
CA ASN A 319 -17.12 17.09 5.00
C ASN A 319 -17.96 16.00 5.69
N LEU A 320 -17.62 15.61 6.93
CA LEU A 320 -18.42 14.68 7.74
C LEU A 320 -19.90 15.10 7.77
N ASP A 321 -20.82 14.22 7.35
CA ASP A 321 -22.27 14.49 7.37
C ASP A 321 -22.93 13.81 8.56
N PRO A 322 -23.34 14.57 9.61
CA PRO A 322 -23.95 14.00 10.80
C PRO A 322 -25.25 13.23 10.54
N SER A 323 -25.96 13.54 9.46
CA SER A 323 -27.25 12.89 9.14
C SER A 323 -27.10 11.45 8.64
N THR A 324 -25.86 11.00 8.41
CA THR A 324 -25.55 9.68 7.84
C THR A 324 -25.17 8.63 8.87
N VAL A 325 -25.14 8.98 10.16
CA VAL A 325 -24.86 8.03 11.25
C VAL A 325 -25.84 6.86 11.20
N ARG A 326 -25.31 5.65 11.12
CA ARG A 326 -26.10 4.42 11.01
C ARG A 326 -25.59 3.36 11.97
N ILE A 327 -26.52 2.83 12.76
CA ILE A 327 -26.28 1.67 13.64
C ILE A 327 -26.14 0.41 12.79
N ILE A 328 -25.07 -0.35 13.00
CA ILE A 328 -24.76 -1.59 12.29
C ILE A 328 -25.15 -2.80 13.12
N THR A 329 -24.74 -2.83 14.39
CA THR A 329 -25.17 -3.85 15.36
C THR A 329 -25.85 -3.19 16.54
N SER A 330 -27.11 -3.54 16.80
CA SER A 330 -27.87 -3.02 17.93
C SER A 330 -27.33 -3.53 19.28
N PRO A 331 -27.52 -2.76 20.36
CA PRO A 331 -27.25 -3.24 21.72
C PRO A 331 -28.17 -4.40 22.11
N ILE A 332 -27.73 -5.22 23.06
CA ILE A 332 -28.48 -6.40 23.53
C ILE A 332 -29.46 -6.01 24.64
N ASN A 333 -29.06 -5.07 25.51
CA ASN A 333 -29.78 -4.73 26.73
C ASN A 333 -30.36 -3.31 26.72
N GLY A 334 -30.60 -2.77 25.53
CA GLY A 334 -31.26 -1.49 25.32
C GLY A 334 -31.60 -1.25 23.86
N ILE A 335 -31.98 -0.02 23.55
CA ILE A 335 -32.30 0.44 22.20
C ILE A 335 -31.41 1.63 21.87
N ALA A 336 -30.69 1.56 20.75
CA ALA A 336 -29.93 2.68 20.19
C ALA A 336 -30.65 3.25 18.96
N VAL A 337 -30.86 4.57 18.94
CA VAL A 337 -31.50 5.28 17.83
C VAL A 337 -30.58 6.43 17.39
N ALA A 338 -30.17 6.42 16.12
CA ALA A 338 -29.42 7.52 15.53
C ALA A 338 -30.35 8.70 15.23
N ASN A 339 -29.91 9.90 15.61
CA ASN A 339 -30.60 11.16 15.40
C ASN A 339 -30.03 11.88 14.16
N ALA A 340 -30.83 12.74 13.55
CA ALA A 340 -30.43 13.46 12.33
C ALA A 340 -29.28 14.48 12.54
N ASP A 341 -28.97 14.81 13.80
CA ASP A 341 -27.86 15.69 14.17
C ASP A 341 -26.54 14.94 14.42
N GLY A 342 -26.51 13.62 14.16
CA GLY A 342 -25.34 12.76 14.35
C GLY A 342 -25.13 12.28 15.78
N THR A 343 -26.04 12.58 16.70
CA THR A 343 -26.05 11.94 18.02
C THR A 343 -26.76 10.59 17.99
N VAL A 344 -26.50 9.75 18.98
CA VAL A 344 -27.25 8.50 19.21
C VAL A 344 -27.91 8.54 20.58
N THR A 345 -29.22 8.29 20.64
CA THR A 345 -29.93 8.09 21.91
C THR A 345 -29.91 6.60 22.26
N TYR A 346 -29.33 6.27 23.41
CA TYR A 346 -29.39 4.94 24.00
C TYR A 346 -30.39 4.93 25.17
N THR A 347 -31.31 3.98 25.16
CA THR A 347 -32.27 3.74 26.24
C THR A 347 -32.03 2.33 26.78
N PRO A 348 -31.54 2.17 28.03
CA PRO A 348 -31.44 0.86 28.66
C PRO A 348 -32.81 0.17 28.74
N ASN A 349 -32.82 -1.16 28.73
CA ASN A 349 -34.01 -1.91 29.15
C ASN A 349 -34.32 -1.62 30.62
N VAL A 350 -35.59 -1.69 31.00
CA VAL A 350 -36.03 -1.44 32.38
C VAL A 350 -35.29 -2.35 33.35
N ASN A 351 -34.73 -1.77 34.42
CA ASN A 351 -33.96 -2.44 35.48
C ASN A 351 -32.69 -3.17 34.99
N PHE A 352 -32.17 -2.83 33.81
CA PHE A 352 -30.89 -3.37 33.34
C PHE A 352 -29.73 -2.55 33.90
N PHE A 353 -28.80 -3.24 34.56
CA PHE A 353 -27.49 -2.72 34.92
C PHE A 353 -26.39 -3.64 34.39
N GLY A 354 -25.23 -3.06 34.06
CA GLY A 354 -24.09 -3.79 33.49
C GLY A 354 -23.57 -3.17 32.19
N SER A 355 -22.84 -3.97 31.42
CA SER A 355 -22.23 -3.52 30.16
C SER A 355 -23.12 -3.83 28.96
N ASP A 356 -23.18 -2.90 28.02
CA ASP A 356 -23.82 -3.05 26.72
C ASP A 356 -22.98 -2.36 25.65
N SER A 357 -23.26 -2.64 24.38
CA SER A 357 -22.49 -2.05 23.28
C SER A 357 -23.23 -2.09 21.97
N PHE A 358 -22.98 -1.12 21.10
CA PHE A 358 -23.44 -1.13 19.71
C PHE A 358 -22.31 -0.67 18.79
N THR A 359 -22.45 -0.93 17.49
CA THR A 359 -21.50 -0.43 16.48
C THR A 359 -22.20 0.47 15.48
N TYR A 360 -21.46 1.43 14.93
CA TYR A 360 -21.98 2.39 13.95
C TYR A 360 -20.98 2.69 12.83
N THR A 361 -21.48 3.35 11.80
CA THR A 361 -20.72 3.98 10.71
C THR A 361 -21.27 5.37 10.43
N VAL A 362 -20.44 6.24 9.86
CA VAL A 362 -20.81 7.58 9.38
C VAL A 362 -20.27 7.77 7.95
N SER A 363 -20.80 8.73 7.20
CA SER A 363 -20.41 9.03 5.83
C SER A 363 -20.25 10.54 5.63
N ASP A 364 -19.48 10.91 4.61
CA ASP A 364 -19.33 12.26 4.07
C ASP A 364 -20.33 12.56 2.92
N GLY A 365 -21.30 11.66 2.70
CA GLY A 365 -22.27 11.70 1.61
C GLY A 365 -21.83 10.94 0.34
N SER A 366 -20.58 10.48 0.26
CA SER A 366 -20.01 9.73 -0.86
C SER A 366 -19.40 8.39 -0.43
N LEU A 367 -18.58 8.38 0.62
CA LEU A 367 -17.88 7.22 1.17
C LEU A 367 -18.31 6.96 2.62
N THR A 368 -18.35 5.69 3.02
CA THR A 368 -18.71 5.26 4.38
C THR A 368 -17.44 4.96 5.18
N SER A 369 -17.44 5.32 6.46
CA SER A 369 -16.35 5.11 7.41
C SER A 369 -16.08 3.63 7.70
N ASN A 370 -15.00 3.38 8.44
CA ASN A 370 -14.84 2.14 9.21
C ASN A 370 -15.97 1.98 10.25
N VAL A 371 -16.09 0.76 10.79
CA VAL A 371 -17.02 0.46 11.90
C VAL A 371 -16.36 0.86 13.22
N ALA A 372 -17.06 1.65 14.03
CA ALA A 372 -16.66 2.03 15.39
C ALA A 372 -17.62 1.45 16.44
N THR A 373 -17.11 1.24 17.66
CA THR A 373 -17.85 0.64 18.78
C THR A 373 -18.15 1.68 19.85
N VAL A 374 -19.39 1.71 20.32
CA VAL A 374 -19.80 2.47 21.50
C VAL A 374 -19.95 1.50 22.68
N SER A 375 -19.13 1.68 23.70
CA SER A 375 -19.17 0.91 24.96
C SER A 375 -19.99 1.65 26.02
N ILE A 376 -20.98 0.97 26.60
CA ILE A 376 -21.92 1.56 27.55
C ILE A 376 -21.82 0.84 28.89
N THR A 377 -21.71 1.60 29.98
CA THR A 377 -21.85 1.08 31.34
C THR A 377 -23.10 1.66 31.98
N VAL A 378 -24.04 0.79 32.35
CA VAL A 378 -25.27 1.16 33.04
C VAL A 378 -25.13 0.87 34.54
N HIS A 379 -25.22 1.90 35.37
CA HIS A 379 -25.08 1.77 36.82
C HIS A 379 -26.41 1.39 37.48
N PRO A 380 -26.38 0.49 38.49
CA PRO A 380 -27.58 0.15 39.25
C PRO A 380 -28.00 1.33 40.14
N ILE A 381 -29.30 1.56 40.24
CA ILE A 381 -29.96 2.48 41.14
C ILE A 381 -30.85 1.67 42.09
N ASN A 382 -30.89 2.06 43.36
CA ASN A 382 -31.70 1.31 44.31
C ASN A 382 -33.20 1.60 44.14
N ASP A 383 -33.96 0.60 43.70
CA ASP A 383 -35.41 0.64 43.68
C ASP A 383 -36.06 0.47 45.05
N ALA A 384 -37.23 1.08 45.23
CA ALA A 384 -38.05 0.86 46.41
C ALA A 384 -38.72 -0.52 46.35
N PRO A 385 -38.83 -1.26 47.47
CA PRO A 385 -39.57 -2.50 47.50
C PRO A 385 -41.04 -2.27 47.13
N VAL A 386 -41.63 -3.19 46.36
CA VAL A 386 -43.02 -3.15 45.95
C VAL A 386 -43.82 -4.07 46.85
N ALA A 387 -44.65 -3.51 47.72
CA ALA A 387 -45.58 -4.32 48.51
C ALA A 387 -46.66 -4.91 47.59
N VAL A 388 -46.88 -6.22 47.67
CA VAL A 388 -47.93 -6.96 46.97
C VAL A 388 -49.01 -7.30 47.99
N ASP A 389 -50.27 -7.04 47.67
CA ASP A 389 -51.38 -7.46 48.53
C ASP A 389 -51.27 -8.98 48.80
N ASP A 390 -51.25 -9.36 50.08
CA ASP A 390 -51.21 -10.74 50.58
C ASP A 390 -52.46 -11.53 50.15
N GLY A 391 -52.54 -11.89 48.87
CA GLY A 391 -53.68 -12.50 48.19
C GLY A 391 -53.92 -13.99 48.48
N GLY A 392 -53.31 -14.52 49.54
CA GLY A 392 -53.78 -15.76 50.18
C GLY A 392 -55.19 -15.55 50.79
N PRO A 393 -55.84 -16.58 51.39
CA PRO A 393 -57.07 -16.30 52.14
C PRO A 393 -56.74 -15.19 53.12
N ALA A 394 -57.47 -14.06 53.01
CA ALA A 394 -57.20 -12.87 53.79
C ALA A 394 -56.94 -13.27 55.24
N TYR A 395 -55.90 -12.72 55.85
CA TYR A 395 -55.63 -12.92 57.26
C TYR A 395 -56.89 -12.60 58.07
N THR A 396 -57.57 -13.64 58.58
CA THR A 396 -58.78 -13.49 59.39
C THR A 396 -58.51 -13.92 60.82
N THR A 397 -59.22 -13.27 61.72
CA THR A 397 -59.27 -13.65 63.13
C THR A 397 -60.65 -13.33 63.66
N ASP A 398 -61.09 -14.07 64.67
CA ASP A 398 -62.35 -13.78 65.33
C ASP A 398 -62.24 -12.48 66.12
N GLU A 399 -63.37 -11.86 66.43
CA GLU A 399 -63.38 -10.70 67.33
C GLU A 399 -62.67 -11.02 68.65
N ASP A 400 -61.96 -10.02 69.18
CA ASP A 400 -61.18 -10.10 70.40
C ASP A 400 -60.07 -11.18 70.42
N THR A 401 -59.70 -11.71 69.25
CA THR A 401 -58.60 -12.69 69.12
C THR A 401 -57.39 -12.03 68.45
N PRO A 402 -56.21 -11.97 69.12
CA PRO A 402 -55.00 -11.49 68.48
C PRO A 402 -54.55 -12.43 67.36
N LEU A 403 -54.43 -11.92 66.12
CA LEU A 403 -53.79 -12.65 65.04
C LEU A 403 -52.27 -12.51 65.13
N THR A 404 -51.55 -13.64 65.21
CA THR A 404 -50.09 -13.66 65.10
C THR A 404 -49.68 -14.18 63.74
N VAL A 405 -49.11 -13.33 62.90
CA VAL A 405 -48.52 -13.74 61.61
C VAL A 405 -47.05 -14.08 61.84
N VAL A 406 -46.69 -15.34 61.66
CA VAL A 406 -45.31 -15.84 61.87
C VAL A 406 -44.44 -15.60 60.64
N ALA A 407 -43.13 -15.45 60.84
CA ALA A 407 -42.15 -15.19 59.78
C ALA A 407 -42.22 -16.24 58.64
N PRO A 408 -42.09 -15.84 57.36
CA PRO A 408 -41.69 -14.50 56.89
C PRO A 408 -42.79 -13.43 56.96
N GLY A 409 -43.98 -13.76 57.46
CA GLY A 409 -45.03 -12.77 57.70
C GLY A 409 -45.66 -12.27 56.40
N ILE A 410 -45.95 -10.97 56.37
CA ILE A 410 -46.44 -10.20 55.22
C ILE A 410 -45.38 -9.97 54.13
N LEU A 411 -44.14 -10.43 54.33
CA LEU A 411 -43.07 -10.32 53.35
C LEU A 411 -42.98 -11.55 52.43
N ALA A 412 -43.97 -12.45 52.49
CA ALA A 412 -43.91 -13.72 51.78
C ALA A 412 -44.09 -13.55 50.26
N ASN A 413 -44.71 -12.45 49.82
CA ASN A 413 -45.05 -12.11 48.45
C ASN A 413 -44.57 -10.72 47.99
N ASP A 414 -43.86 -9.98 48.87
CA ASP A 414 -43.27 -8.66 48.64
C ASP A 414 -41.86 -8.74 48.02
#